data_AF-A0A519YW92-F1
#
_entry.id   AF-A0A519YW92-F1
#
_cell.length_a   1.000
_cell.length_b   1.000
_cell.length_c   1.000
_cell.angle_alpha   90.00
_cell.angle_beta   90.00
_cell.angle_gamma   90.00
#
_symmetry.space_group_name_H-M   'P 1'
#
loop_
_entity.id
_entity.type
_entity.pdbx_description
1 polymer ?
#
loop_
_entity_poly.entity_id
_entity_poly.type
_entity_poly.pdbx_seq_one_letter_code
_entity_poly.pdbx_strand_id
1 'polypeptide(L)' 'MRLLVTRPEPQASAWVDQLRALGIDAHALPLIAIR' A
#
# COMPACT_ATOMS: atom_id res chain seq x y z
N MET A 1 7.35 -6.35 -12.17
CA MET A 1 7.36 -6.84 -10.77
C MET A 1 6.34 -6.02 -9.99
N ARG A 2 5.50 -6.64 -9.16
CA ARG A 2 4.41 -5.96 -8.43
C ARG A 2 4.70 -5.96 -6.93
N LEU A 3 4.43 -4.85 -6.26
CA LEU A 3 4.70 -4.65 -4.83
C LEU A 3 3.39 -4.69 -4.04
N LEU A 4 3.36 -5.44 -2.93
CA LEU A 4 2.22 -5.50 -2.01
C LEU A 4 2.55 -4.72 -0.73
N VAL A 5 1.70 -3.76 -0.40
CA VAL A 5 1.79 -2.97 0.84
C VAL A 5 0.87 -3.60 1.88
N THR A 6 1.46 -4.22 2.91
CA THR A 6 0.74 -5.01 3.92
C THR A 6 0.42 -4.27 5.22
N ARG A 7 0.60 -2.94 5.22
CA ARG A 7 0.31 -2.06 6.37
C ARG A 7 -1.20 -2.00 6.64
N PRO A 8 -1.63 -1.62 7.86
CA PRO A 8 -3.04 -1.30 8.13
C PRO A 8 -3.50 -0.04 7.39
N GLU A 9 -4.81 0.07 7.14
CA GLU A 9 -5.41 1.32 6.65
C GLU A 9 -5.40 2.40 7.73
N PRO A 10 -5.36 3.70 7.36
CA PRO A 10 -5.29 4.24 5.98
C PRO A 10 -3.87 4.29 5.40
N GLN A 11 -2.86 3.80 6.14
CA GLN A 11 -1.45 3.93 5.77
C GLN A 11 -1.11 3.18 4.49
N ALA A 12 -1.74 2.03 4.25
CA ALA A 12 -1.53 1.23 3.05
C ALA A 12 -1.89 2.01 1.79
N SER A 13 -3.08 2.63 1.77
CA SER A 13 -3.53 3.47 0.66
C SER A 13 -2.57 4.63 0.40
N ALA A 14 -2.19 5.38 1.44
CA ALA A 14 -1.25 6.49 1.30
C ALA A 14 0.12 6.07 0.72
N TRP A 15 0.62 4.90 1.13
CA TRP A 15 1.85 4.34 0.58
C TRP A 15 1.73 3.91 -0.88
N VAL A 16 0.61 3.27 -1.23
CA VAL A 16 0.34 2.87 -2.62
C VAL A 16 0.32 4.07 -3.55
N ASP A 17 -0.30 5.17 -3.15
CA ASP A 17 -0.36 6.39 -3.95
C ASP A 17 1.04 6.99 -4.19
N GLN A 18 1.88 7.04 -3.14
CA GLN A 18 3.26 7.50 -3.25
C GLN A 18 4.11 6.61 -4.17
N LEU A 19 3.96 5.29 -4.07
CA LEU A 19 4.69 4.34 -4.91
C LEU A 19 4.24 4.44 -6.38
N ARG A 20 2.94 4.57 -6.63
CA ARG A 20 2.40 4.73 -7.98
C ARG A 20 2.83 6.05 -8.61
N ALA A 21 2.93 7.13 -7.84
CA ALA A 21 3.48 8.41 -8.30
C ALA A 21 4.95 8.29 -8.77
N LEU A 22 5.70 7.32 -8.25
CA LEU A 22 7.07 6.99 -8.68
C LEU A 22 7.12 5.98 -9.84
N GLY A 23 5.97 5.60 -10.42
CA GLY A 23 5.87 4.62 -11.50
C GLY A 23 5.98 3.16 -11.05
N ILE A 24 5.88 2.89 -9.75
CA ILE A 24 5.95 1.53 -9.20
C ILE A 24 4.54 0.92 -9.18
N ASP A 25 4.38 -0.28 -9.77
CA ASP A 25 3.14 -1.06 -9.69
C ASP A 25 2.93 -1.60 -8.27
N ALA A 26 2.23 -0.83 -7.44
CA ALA A 26 1.94 -1.13 -6.04
C ALA A 26 0.44 -1.34 -5.78
N HIS A 27 0.13 -2.25 -4.85
CA HIS A 27 -1.22 -2.57 -4.39
C HIS A 27 -1.28 -2.75 -2.88
N ALA A 28 -2.40 -2.34 -2.26
CA ALA A 28 -2.64 -2.55 -0.85
C ALA A 28 -3.15 -3.98 -0.60
N LEU A 29 -2.63 -4.63 0.44
CA LEU A 29 -3.13 -5.89 0.99
C LEU A 29 -2.98 -5.87 2.52
N PRO A 30 -3.79 -5.07 3.25
CA PRO A 30 -3.69 -4.97 4.70
C PRO A 30 -3.88 -6.34 5.35
N LEU A 31 -2.91 -6.77 6.16
CA LEU A 31 -2.97 -8.07 6.86
C LEU A 31 -3.46 -7.94 8.30
N ILE A 32 -3.55 -6.71 8.80
CA ILE A 32 -4.01 -6.38 10.15
C ILE A 32 -4.88 -5.12 10.11
N ALA A 33 -5.78 -5.00 11.07
CA ALA A 33 -6.58 -3.80 11.29
C ALA A 33 -6.30 -3.24 12.69
N ILE A 34 -6.17 -1.92 12.79
CA ILE A 34 -6.11 -1.20 14.07
C ILE A 34 -7.52 -0.70 14.37
N ARG A 35 -7.99 -0.94 15.61
CA ARG A 35 -9.29 -0.49 16.11
C ARG A 35 -9.11 0.69 17.03
#